data_AF-A0AAE0T8K2-F1
#
_entry.id   AF-A0AAE0T8K2-F1
#
_cell.length_a   1.000
_cell.length_b   1.000
_cell.length_c   1.000
_cell.angle_alpha   90.00
_cell.angle_beta   90.00
_cell.angle_gamma   90.00
#
_symmetry.space_group_name_H-M   'P 1'
#
loop_
_entity.id
_entity.type
_entity.pdbx_description
1 polymer ?
#
loop_
_entity_poly.entity_id
_entity_poly.type
_entity_poly.pdbx_seq_one_letter_code
_entity_poly.pdbx_strand_id
1 'polypeptide(L)'
;MNTVMHKIVEEGNTQSLQKVKTDEEVKKLPRRDIDGGWAWVVLLASYGAMFISSVTIYSGGLFYIVWLGKYKESETKTSLIGSLSISMVCLLGTGTAFIIIPVSIVVGYYFSKKRNTVLSMLTVCAAFGMFVSTPTTSFFLDKFGMTVTFIALAALQCQICITAVICKPSNLETKCNKKTKEFLHRAKSKSKYLRHCVKWLSIFNIFNNISFVLFLLSTVAWNLSQSVVLIHLPHFIKVNKFGDMHIYLAMCTFSICNALGRLLSALTAGKGGLDGILIHFGSLGIISVVSMTFPLYSDIPAGSYFLAGVTGFYTGAPNALMTPIAVDIAGIEHLATSSGLCYFASGIGYLIGPPLAGL
;
A
#
# COMPACT_ATOMS: atom_id res chain seq x y z
N MET A 1 -37.56 -1.67 23.07
CA MET A 1 -36.71 -1.11 22.00
C MET A 1 -36.27 0.33 22.31
N ASN A 2 -37.17 1.21 22.78
CA ASN A 2 -36.84 2.60 23.13
C ASN A 2 -35.77 2.78 24.24
N THR A 3 -35.73 1.91 25.24
CA THR A 3 -34.78 2.03 26.37
C THR A 3 -33.33 1.70 25.99
N VAL A 4 -33.14 0.85 24.98
CA VAL A 4 -31.81 0.47 24.47
C VAL A 4 -31.28 1.57 23.55
N MET A 5 -32.14 2.12 22.69
CA MET A 5 -31.78 3.25 21.82
C MET A 5 -31.39 4.49 22.64
N HIS A 6 -32.13 4.78 23.72
CA HIS A 6 -31.82 5.91 24.60
C HIS A 6 -30.46 5.73 25.31
N LYS A 7 -30.13 4.51 25.76
CA LYS A 7 -28.81 4.19 26.31
C LYS A 7 -27.69 4.32 25.26
N ILE A 8 -27.93 3.93 24.02
CA ILE A 8 -26.96 4.07 22.93
C ILE A 8 -26.72 5.55 22.60
N VAL A 9 -27.75 6.40 22.66
CA VAL A 9 -27.61 7.85 22.43
C VAL A 9 -26.90 8.53 23.60
N GLU A 10 -27.20 8.18 24.85
CA GLU A 10 -26.46 8.66 26.03
C GLU A 10 -24.99 8.19 26.01
N GLU A 11 -24.74 6.92 25.68
CA GLU A 11 -23.39 6.39 25.53
C GLU A 11 -22.65 7.07 24.37
N GLY A 12 -23.33 7.39 23.26
CA GLY A 12 -22.78 8.16 22.14
C GLY A 12 -22.40 9.59 22.53
N ASN A 13 -23.22 10.28 23.32
CA ASN A 13 -22.91 11.61 23.85
C ASN A 13 -21.80 11.59 24.90
N THR A 14 -21.72 10.52 25.69
CA THR A 14 -20.63 10.34 26.65
C THR A 14 -19.31 10.00 25.93
N GLN A 15 -19.39 9.25 24.83
CA GLN A 15 -18.25 8.95 23.95
C GLN A 15 -17.77 10.18 23.20
N SER A 16 -18.65 11.08 22.74
CA SER A 16 -18.25 12.33 22.11
C SER A 16 -17.56 13.27 23.10
N LEU A 17 -18.06 13.38 24.33
CA LEU A 17 -17.42 14.11 25.44
C LEU A 17 -16.07 13.48 25.86
N GLN A 18 -15.98 12.15 25.87
CA GLN A 18 -14.71 11.45 26.10
C GLN A 18 -13.73 11.62 24.94
N LYS A 19 -14.22 11.70 23.69
CA LYS A 19 -13.40 11.95 22.49
C LYS A 19 -12.82 13.35 22.52
N VAL A 20 -13.62 14.37 22.88
CA VAL A 20 -13.14 15.76 23.05
C VAL A 20 -12.11 15.86 24.18
N LYS A 21 -12.35 15.21 25.33
CA LYS A 21 -11.34 15.12 26.41
C LYS A 21 -10.09 14.34 26.00
N THR A 22 -10.25 13.29 25.20
CA THR A 22 -9.16 12.48 24.65
C THR A 22 -8.28 13.30 23.72
N ASP A 23 -8.87 14.08 22.83
CA ASP A 23 -8.14 14.92 21.87
C ASP A 23 -7.36 16.03 22.60
N GLU A 24 -7.88 16.54 23.72
CA GLU A 24 -7.15 17.46 24.59
C GLU A 24 -6.05 16.78 25.42
N GLU A 25 -6.26 15.56 25.93
CA GLU A 25 -5.23 14.81 26.67
C GLU A 25 -4.10 14.32 25.77
N VAL A 26 -4.40 13.94 24.53
CA VAL A 26 -3.39 13.57 23.51
C VAL A 26 -2.55 14.79 23.11
N LYS A 27 -3.14 16.00 23.08
CA LYS A 27 -2.39 17.25 22.88
C LYS A 27 -1.43 17.57 24.05
N LYS A 28 -1.71 17.08 25.27
CA LYS A 28 -0.92 17.33 26.50
C LYS A 28 0.19 16.31 26.78
N LEU A 29 0.40 15.32 25.90
CA LEU A 29 1.41 14.28 26.14
C LEU A 29 2.85 14.84 26.12
N PRO A 30 3.72 14.48 27.09
CA PRO A 30 5.10 14.91 27.13
C PRO A 30 5.87 14.31 25.95
N ARG A 31 6.32 15.19 25.05
CA ARG A 31 6.99 14.90 23.77
C ARG A 31 8.49 14.60 23.97
N ARG A 32 8.84 13.65 24.84
CA ARG A 32 10.26 13.28 25.04
C ARG A 32 10.72 12.38 23.89
N ASP A 33 11.36 13.02 22.91
CA ASP A 33 12.25 12.50 21.86
C ASP A 33 11.74 11.38 20.95
N ILE A 34 10.46 11.46 20.57
CA ILE A 34 9.85 10.50 19.64
C ILE A 34 10.51 10.57 18.24
N ASP A 35 11.02 11.71 17.79
CA ASP A 35 11.77 11.79 16.51
C ASP A 35 13.30 11.56 16.65
N GLY A 36 13.76 10.98 17.77
CA GLY A 36 15.18 10.80 18.12
C GLY A 36 15.88 9.59 17.47
N GLY A 37 17.16 9.38 17.78
CA GLY A 37 18.09 8.50 17.03
C GLY A 37 17.61 7.07 16.72
N TRP A 38 16.94 6.38 17.64
CA TRP A 38 16.45 5.01 17.38
C TRP A 38 15.32 4.97 16.34
N ALA A 39 14.50 6.02 16.24
CA ALA A 39 13.44 6.11 15.23
C ALA A 39 14.02 6.08 13.81
N TRP A 40 15.20 6.69 13.61
CA TRP A 40 15.92 6.65 12.34
C TRP A 40 16.52 5.28 12.01
N VAL A 41 16.98 4.54 13.03
CA VAL A 41 17.43 3.15 12.86
C VAL A 41 16.26 2.26 12.41
N VAL A 42 15.11 2.40 13.09
CA VAL A 42 13.88 1.69 12.72
C VAL A 42 13.43 2.06 11.31
N LEU A 43 13.50 3.34 10.94
CA LEU A 43 13.17 3.81 9.60
C LEU A 43 14.08 3.20 8.54
N LEU A 44 15.40 3.16 8.76
CA LEU A 44 16.36 2.59 7.81
C LEU A 44 16.14 1.07 7.62
N ALA A 45 15.93 0.34 8.72
CA ALA A 45 15.62 -1.09 8.66
C ALA A 45 14.29 -1.37 7.94
N SER A 46 13.29 -0.51 8.18
CA SER A 46 11.98 -0.53 7.52
C SER A 46 12.10 -0.28 6.01
N TYR A 47 12.94 0.67 5.62
CA TYR A 47 13.24 0.96 4.22
C TYR A 47 13.83 -0.26 3.49
N GLY A 48 14.80 -0.94 4.11
CA GLY A 48 15.39 -2.16 3.56
C GLY A 48 14.35 -3.28 3.38
N ALA A 49 13.51 -3.50 4.39
CA ALA A 49 12.45 -4.53 4.32
C ALA A 49 11.40 -4.22 3.25
N MET A 50 10.98 -2.96 3.11
CA MET A 50 10.06 -2.55 2.04
C MET A 50 10.69 -2.67 0.65
N PHE A 51 11.95 -2.29 0.50
CA PHE A 51 12.69 -2.44 -0.76
C PHE A 51 12.75 -3.92 -1.17
N ILE A 52 13.21 -4.79 -0.27
CA ILE A 52 13.30 -6.24 -0.52
C ILE A 52 11.94 -6.83 -0.86
N SER A 53 10.90 -6.51 -0.08
CA SER A 53 9.55 -7.00 -0.33
C SER A 53 9.03 -6.57 -1.69
N SER A 54 9.31 -5.33 -2.10
CA SER A 54 8.89 -4.81 -3.41
C SER A 54 9.61 -5.52 -4.56
N VAL A 55 10.92 -5.75 -4.43
CA VAL A 55 11.69 -6.53 -5.42
C VAL A 55 11.08 -7.91 -5.63
N THR A 56 10.74 -8.61 -4.54
CA THR A 56 10.12 -9.94 -4.60
C THR A 56 8.73 -9.91 -5.24
N ILE A 57 7.87 -8.94 -4.87
CA ILE A 57 6.51 -8.79 -5.43
C ILE A 57 6.55 -8.62 -6.94
N TYR A 58 7.33 -7.65 -7.43
CA TYR A 58 7.35 -7.30 -8.85
C TYR A 58 8.11 -8.31 -9.71
N SER A 59 8.98 -9.14 -9.10
CA SER A 59 9.60 -10.29 -9.77
C SER A 59 8.61 -11.40 -10.10
N GLY A 60 7.50 -11.51 -9.35
CA GLY A 60 6.47 -12.54 -9.53
C GLY A 60 5.90 -12.60 -10.95
N GLY A 61 5.70 -11.44 -11.59
CA GLY A 61 5.16 -11.35 -12.95
C GLY A 61 6.07 -11.99 -14.03
N LEU A 62 7.39 -11.98 -13.83
CA LEU A 62 8.33 -12.59 -14.79
C LEU A 62 8.25 -14.11 -14.79
N PHE A 63 8.08 -14.74 -13.62
CA PHE A 63 8.00 -16.19 -13.52
C PHE A 63 6.81 -16.76 -14.29
N TYR A 64 5.68 -16.05 -14.26
CA TYR A 64 4.49 -16.42 -15.03
C TYR A 64 4.78 -16.46 -16.54
N ILE A 65 5.47 -15.43 -17.08
CA ILE A 65 5.83 -15.37 -18.50
C ILE A 65 6.77 -16.52 -18.87
N VAL A 66 7.77 -16.82 -18.04
CA VAL A 66 8.71 -17.92 -18.31
C VAL A 66 8.02 -19.28 -18.26
N TRP A 67 7.08 -19.48 -17.34
CA TRP A 67 6.28 -20.72 -17.29
C TRP A 67 5.40 -20.90 -18.51
N LEU A 68 4.71 -19.85 -18.95
CA LEU A 68 3.96 -19.87 -20.21
C LEU A 68 4.86 -20.20 -21.41
N GLY A 69 6.10 -19.69 -21.42
CA GLY A 69 7.08 -20.00 -22.45
C GLY A 69 7.52 -21.47 -22.48
N LYS A 70 7.78 -22.04 -21.30
CA LYS A 70 8.38 -23.38 -21.15
C LYS A 70 7.42 -24.55 -21.37
N TYR A 71 6.13 -24.37 -21.13
CA TYR A 71 5.19 -25.50 -20.99
C TYR A 71 3.99 -25.46 -21.93
N LYS A 72 4.12 -24.82 -23.10
CA LYS A 72 3.06 -24.55 -24.10
C LYS A 72 2.24 -25.74 -24.65
N GLU A 73 2.38 -26.96 -24.14
CA GLU A 73 2.03 -28.19 -24.90
C GLU A 73 1.01 -29.16 -24.28
N SER A 74 0.48 -28.96 -23.06
CA SER A 74 -0.49 -29.93 -22.50
C SER A 74 -1.53 -29.27 -21.59
N GLU A 75 -2.81 -29.63 -21.74
CA GLU A 75 -3.92 -29.18 -20.86
C GLU A 75 -3.62 -29.43 -19.37
N THR A 76 -3.03 -30.58 -19.03
CA THR A 76 -2.65 -30.95 -17.66
C THR A 76 -1.45 -30.15 -17.15
N LYS A 77 -0.51 -29.78 -18.03
CA LYS A 77 0.62 -28.90 -17.68
C LYS A 77 0.15 -27.45 -17.50
N THR A 78 -0.80 -26.99 -18.32
CA THR A 78 -1.39 -25.65 -18.23
C THR A 78 -2.19 -25.46 -16.94
N SER A 79 -2.98 -26.46 -16.51
CA SER A 79 -3.72 -26.39 -15.25
C SER A 79 -2.81 -26.41 -14.02
N LEU A 80 -1.70 -27.17 -14.06
CA LEU A 80 -0.68 -27.17 -13.01
C LEU A 80 0.05 -25.83 -12.90
N ILE A 81 0.32 -25.16 -14.02
CA ILE A 81 0.94 -23.82 -14.03
C ILE A 81 -0.02 -22.79 -13.48
N GLY A 82 -1.30 -22.87 -13.84
CA GLY A 82 -2.35 -22.02 -13.27
C GLY A 82 -2.41 -22.13 -11.75
N SER A 83 -2.43 -23.35 -11.22
CA SER A 83 -2.48 -23.58 -9.77
C SER A 83 -1.20 -23.16 -9.03
N LEU A 84 -0.02 -23.41 -9.61
CA LEU A 84 1.26 -22.92 -9.08
C LEU A 84 1.34 -21.38 -9.07
N SER A 85 0.85 -20.74 -10.14
CA SER A 85 0.81 -19.29 -10.25
C SER A 85 -0.11 -18.68 -9.19
N ILE A 86 -1.29 -19.26 -8.98
CA ILE A 86 -2.23 -18.83 -7.93
C ILE A 86 -1.61 -19.05 -6.54
N SER A 87 -1.01 -20.22 -6.30
CA SER A 87 -0.34 -20.52 -5.02
C SER A 87 0.77 -19.51 -4.71
N MET A 88 1.58 -19.18 -5.70
CA MET A 88 2.66 -18.19 -5.59
C MET A 88 2.11 -16.80 -5.27
N VAL A 89 1.07 -16.36 -5.97
CA VAL A 89 0.42 -15.06 -5.69
C VAL A 89 -0.15 -15.02 -4.28
N CYS A 90 -0.82 -16.09 -3.83
CA CYS A 90 -1.37 -16.17 -2.48
C CYS A 90 -0.27 -16.14 -1.41
N LEU A 91 0.79 -16.93 -1.55
CA LEU A 91 1.87 -17.02 -0.55
C LEU A 91 2.73 -15.75 -0.53
N LEU A 92 3.15 -15.24 -1.69
CA LEU A 92 3.93 -14.00 -1.77
C LEU A 92 3.09 -12.80 -1.37
N GLY A 93 1.83 -12.72 -1.79
CA GLY A 93 0.91 -11.64 -1.45
C GLY A 93 0.62 -11.59 0.05
N THR A 94 0.26 -12.72 0.67
CA THR A 94 0.02 -12.75 2.13
C THR A 94 1.29 -12.50 2.93
N GLY A 95 2.41 -13.11 2.56
CA GLY A 95 3.71 -12.90 3.23
C GLY A 95 4.16 -11.45 3.19
N THR A 96 4.05 -10.79 2.04
CA THR A 96 4.43 -9.38 1.89
C THR A 96 3.47 -8.42 2.58
N ALA A 97 2.17 -8.74 2.63
CA ALA A 97 1.20 -7.97 3.41
C ALA A 97 1.54 -7.97 4.92
N PHE A 98 1.99 -9.11 5.46
CA PHE A 98 2.48 -9.22 6.84
C PHE A 98 3.80 -8.48 7.11
N ILE A 99 4.43 -7.90 6.09
CA ILE A 99 5.65 -7.11 6.22
C ILE A 99 5.35 -5.63 6.00
N ILE A 100 4.76 -5.27 4.85
CA ILE A 100 4.50 -3.89 4.42
C ILE A 100 3.63 -3.15 5.43
N ILE A 101 2.55 -3.78 5.90
CA ILE A 101 1.58 -3.13 6.79
C ILE A 101 2.20 -2.90 8.19
N PRO A 102 2.75 -3.91 8.88
CA PRO A 102 3.37 -3.69 10.19
C PRO A 102 4.56 -2.73 10.16
N VAL A 103 5.42 -2.80 9.13
CA VAL A 103 6.55 -1.89 8.96
C VAL A 103 6.07 -0.44 8.87
N SER A 104 5.03 -0.17 8.07
CA SER A 104 4.42 1.15 7.97
C SER A 104 3.83 1.62 9.30
N ILE A 105 3.16 0.72 10.03
CA ILE A 105 2.54 1.04 11.33
C ILE A 105 3.60 1.38 12.39
N VAL A 106 4.66 0.58 12.50
CA VAL A 106 5.74 0.80 13.46
C VAL A 106 6.37 2.16 13.21
N VAL A 107 6.76 2.47 11.97
CA VAL A 107 7.30 3.79 11.61
C VAL A 107 6.32 4.91 11.94
N GLY A 108 5.03 4.71 11.69
CA GLY A 108 3.98 5.68 12.01
C GLY A 108 3.82 5.98 13.50
N TYR A 109 4.11 5.01 14.38
CA TYR A 109 4.15 5.20 15.84
C TYR A 109 5.48 5.70 16.38
N TYR A 110 6.57 5.58 15.60
CA TYR A 110 7.87 6.11 15.98
C TYR A 110 8.01 7.60 15.69
N PHE A 111 7.37 8.16 14.67
CA PHE A 111 7.46 9.58 14.37
C PHE A 111 6.18 10.32 14.78
N SER A 112 6.34 11.53 15.33
CA SER A 112 5.19 12.36 15.77
C SER A 112 5.09 13.66 15.00
N LYS A 113 6.16 14.45 14.89
CA LYS A 113 6.12 15.77 14.22
C LYS A 113 6.24 15.65 12.70
N LYS A 114 6.99 14.65 12.22
CA LYS A 114 7.27 14.42 10.78
C LYS A 114 6.65 13.13 10.26
N ARG A 115 5.67 12.57 10.98
CA ARG A 115 5.08 11.25 10.71
C ARG A 115 4.64 11.09 9.25
N ASN A 116 3.83 12.02 8.76
CA ASN A 116 3.22 11.91 7.43
C ASN A 116 4.30 11.96 6.35
N THR A 117 5.25 12.88 6.45
CA THR A 117 6.43 12.95 5.57
C THR A 117 7.24 11.65 5.60
N VAL A 118 7.55 11.11 6.79
CA VAL A 118 8.35 9.89 6.92
C VAL A 118 7.63 8.67 6.36
N LEU A 119 6.33 8.52 6.61
CA LEU A 119 5.50 7.46 6.06
C LEU A 119 5.43 7.53 4.53
N SER A 120 5.30 8.74 3.96
CA SER A 120 5.32 8.92 2.51
C SER A 120 6.69 8.61 1.92
N MET A 121 7.77 9.10 2.54
CA MET A 121 9.13 8.82 2.09
C MET A 121 9.44 7.32 2.12
N LEU A 122 8.99 6.60 3.15
CA LEU A 122 9.15 5.14 3.28
C LEU A 122 8.67 4.39 2.02
N THR A 123 7.59 4.85 1.38
CA THR A 123 7.06 4.22 0.15
C THR A 123 7.92 4.44 -1.10
N VAL A 124 8.85 5.40 -1.10
CA VAL A 124 9.71 5.71 -2.26
C VAL A 124 10.57 4.50 -2.63
N CYS A 125 11.07 3.77 -1.63
CA CYS A 125 11.87 2.58 -1.88
C CYS A 125 11.11 1.43 -2.54
N ALA A 126 9.78 1.38 -2.43
CA ALA A 126 9.00 0.40 -3.16
C ALA A 126 9.01 0.65 -4.68
N ALA A 127 9.03 1.92 -5.11
CA ALA A 127 9.16 2.27 -6.53
C ALA A 127 10.57 1.97 -7.06
N PHE A 128 11.62 2.22 -6.27
CA PHE A 128 12.97 1.76 -6.61
C PHE A 128 13.06 0.23 -6.68
N GLY A 129 12.40 -0.49 -5.77
CA GLY A 129 12.33 -1.95 -5.80
C GLY A 129 11.67 -2.48 -7.07
N MET A 130 10.61 -1.82 -7.55
CA MET A 130 9.96 -2.13 -8.84
C MET A 130 10.91 -1.92 -10.03
N PHE A 131 11.71 -0.85 -10.03
CA PHE A 131 12.67 -0.61 -11.09
C PHE A 131 13.79 -1.66 -11.10
N VAL A 132 14.31 -2.02 -9.93
CA VAL A 132 15.41 -2.98 -9.78
C VAL A 132 14.96 -4.43 -10.00
N SER A 133 13.69 -4.77 -9.74
CA SER A 133 13.19 -6.15 -9.79
C SER A 133 13.37 -6.80 -11.16
N THR A 134 12.96 -6.11 -12.23
CA THR A 134 12.95 -6.67 -13.58
C THR A 134 14.34 -7.03 -14.10
N PRO A 135 15.34 -6.12 -14.11
CA PRO A 135 16.68 -6.45 -14.59
C PRO A 135 17.38 -7.48 -13.69
N THR A 136 17.20 -7.38 -12.36
CA THR A 136 17.82 -8.32 -11.42
C THR A 136 17.29 -9.73 -11.63
N THR A 137 15.97 -9.90 -11.68
CA THR A 137 15.37 -11.22 -11.85
C THR A 137 15.65 -11.81 -13.22
N SER A 138 15.67 -11.00 -14.29
CA SER A 138 16.05 -11.46 -15.63
C SER A 138 17.50 -11.96 -15.66
N PHE A 139 18.44 -11.21 -15.08
CA PHE A 139 19.84 -11.62 -15.00
C PHE A 139 20.03 -12.95 -14.27
N PHE A 140 19.34 -13.16 -13.14
CA PHE A 140 19.42 -14.42 -12.40
C PHE A 140 18.77 -15.58 -13.15
N LEU A 141 17.64 -15.34 -13.82
CA LEU A 141 16.96 -16.33 -14.63
C LEU A 141 17.82 -16.79 -15.81
N ASP A 142 18.43 -15.86 -16.54
CA ASP A 142 19.23 -16.16 -17.73
C ASP A 142 20.52 -16.91 -17.37
N LYS A 143 21.17 -16.56 -16.25
CA LYS A 143 22.49 -17.10 -15.89
C LYS A 143 22.43 -18.37 -15.04
N PHE A 144 21.49 -18.45 -14.10
CA PHE A 144 21.44 -19.53 -13.09
C PHE A 144 20.16 -20.36 -13.16
N GLY A 145 19.20 -19.97 -13.99
CA GLY A 145 17.93 -20.64 -14.12
C GLY A 145 16.98 -20.38 -12.94
N MET A 146 15.79 -20.96 -13.08
CA MET A 146 14.64 -20.65 -12.24
C MET A 146 14.78 -21.07 -10.78
N THR A 147 15.27 -22.29 -10.52
CA THR A 147 15.39 -22.81 -9.15
C THR A 147 16.33 -21.96 -8.30
N VAL A 148 17.49 -21.59 -8.85
CA VAL A 148 18.46 -20.74 -8.15
C VAL A 148 17.90 -19.35 -7.92
N THR A 149 17.16 -18.80 -8.90
CA THR A 149 16.50 -17.50 -8.76
C THR A 149 15.47 -17.51 -7.62
N PHE A 150 14.64 -18.54 -7.49
CA PHE A 150 13.70 -18.67 -6.37
C PHE A 150 14.40 -18.76 -5.02
N ILE A 151 15.47 -19.55 -4.92
CA ILE A 151 16.25 -19.67 -3.68
C ILE A 151 16.91 -18.33 -3.33
N ALA A 152 17.44 -17.61 -4.31
CA ALA A 152 18.04 -16.30 -4.11
C ALA A 152 17.01 -15.26 -3.62
N LEU A 153 15.82 -15.21 -4.22
CA LEU A 153 14.74 -14.33 -3.77
C LEU A 153 14.23 -14.71 -2.37
N ALA A 154 14.11 -16.00 -2.06
CA ALA A 154 13.73 -16.47 -0.73
C ALA A 154 14.79 -16.08 0.32
N ALA A 155 16.08 -16.27 0.02
CA ALA A 155 17.18 -15.88 0.89
C ALA A 155 17.21 -14.36 1.14
N LEU A 156 16.93 -13.56 0.11
CA LEU A 156 16.77 -12.11 0.23
C LEU A 156 15.59 -11.77 1.17
N GLN A 157 14.44 -12.43 1.00
CA GLN A 157 13.25 -12.23 1.82
C GLN A 157 13.49 -12.64 3.29
N CYS A 158 14.31 -13.66 3.56
CA CYS A 158 14.67 -14.06 4.93
C CYS A 158 15.42 -12.96 5.70
N GLN A 159 16.09 -12.02 5.03
CA GLN A 159 16.77 -10.90 5.70
C GLN A 159 15.79 -9.96 6.43
N ILE A 160 14.50 -10.01 6.08
CA ILE A 160 13.45 -9.22 6.74
C ILE A 160 13.26 -9.64 8.20
N CYS A 161 13.62 -10.86 8.57
CA CYS A 161 13.62 -11.30 9.97
C CYS A 161 14.51 -10.40 10.85
N ILE A 162 15.62 -9.88 10.30
CA ILE A 162 16.49 -8.94 11.02
C ILE A 162 15.75 -7.63 11.29
N THR A 163 15.04 -7.09 10.29
CA THR A 163 14.21 -5.89 10.45
C THR A 163 13.14 -6.09 11.52
N ALA A 164 12.51 -7.28 11.58
CA ALA A 164 11.50 -7.56 12.60
C ALA A 164 12.06 -7.48 14.04
N VAL A 165 13.31 -7.89 14.26
CA VAL A 165 13.97 -7.77 15.58
C VAL A 165 14.27 -6.30 15.95
N ILE A 166 14.57 -5.47 14.94
CA ILE A 166 14.86 -4.04 15.13
C ILE A 166 13.58 -3.24 15.43
N CYS A 167 12.46 -3.61 14.80
CA CYS A 167 11.15 -2.96 14.94
C CYS A 167 10.46 -3.28 16.28
N LYS A 168 11.06 -2.86 17.39
CA LYS A 168 10.46 -2.96 18.73
C LYS A 168 9.28 -2.01 18.87
N PRO A 169 8.19 -2.40 19.57
CA PRO A 169 7.01 -1.55 19.70
C PRO A 169 7.34 -0.26 20.44
N SER A 170 6.80 0.87 19.96
CA SER A 170 7.08 2.18 20.55
C SER A 170 6.28 2.41 21.84
N ASN A 171 6.68 3.41 22.63
CA ASN A 171 5.94 3.81 23.83
C ASN A 171 4.51 4.28 23.48
N LEU A 172 4.33 4.94 22.33
CA LEU A 172 3.03 5.39 21.84
C LEU A 172 2.14 4.20 21.48
N GLU A 173 2.68 3.26 20.71
CA GLU A 173 1.98 2.02 20.35
C GLU A 173 1.53 1.24 21.58
N THR A 174 2.41 1.11 22.58
CA THR A 174 2.12 0.41 23.83
C THR A 174 0.99 1.08 24.61
N LYS A 175 0.97 2.42 24.66
CA LYS A 175 -0.09 3.19 25.33
C LYS A 175 -1.43 3.07 24.61
N CYS A 176 -1.46 3.21 23.28
CA CYS A 176 -2.67 3.01 22.49
C CYS A 176 -3.23 1.60 22.69
N ASN A 177 -2.38 0.57 22.62
CA ASN A 177 -2.77 -0.82 22.86
C ASN A 177 -3.30 -1.06 24.29
N LYS A 178 -2.71 -0.42 25.31
CA LYS A 178 -3.22 -0.48 26.69
C LYS A 178 -4.60 0.16 26.80
N LYS A 179 -4.81 1.34 26.25
CA LYS A 179 -6.09 2.05 26.26
C LYS A 179 -7.19 1.23 25.57
N THR A 180 -6.90 0.63 24.41
CA THR A 180 -7.83 -0.30 23.73
C THR A 180 -8.16 -1.50 24.61
N LYS A 181 -7.17 -2.11 25.28
CA LYS A 181 -7.40 -3.23 26.22
C LYS A 181 -8.25 -2.82 27.41
N GLU A 182 -8.02 -1.63 27.97
CA GLU A 182 -8.81 -1.11 29.09
C GLU A 182 -10.26 -0.79 28.69
N PHE A 183 -10.49 -0.21 27.51
CA PHE A 183 -11.83 -0.01 26.96
C PHE A 183 -12.58 -1.33 26.82
N LEU A 184 -11.92 -2.35 26.24
CA LEU A 184 -12.47 -3.70 26.11
C LEU A 184 -12.74 -4.38 27.46
N HIS A 185 -11.93 -4.07 28.49
CA HIS A 185 -12.14 -4.56 29.84
C HIS A 185 -13.31 -3.86 30.54
N ARG A 186 -13.49 -2.55 30.31
CA ARG A 186 -14.62 -1.76 30.83
C ARG A 186 -15.95 -2.06 30.16
N ALA A 187 -15.95 -2.50 28.90
CA ALA A 187 -17.15 -2.89 28.14
C ALA A 187 -17.87 -4.16 28.67
N LYS A 188 -17.62 -4.56 29.93
CA LYS A 188 -18.33 -5.56 30.76
C LYS A 188 -19.29 -6.49 29.98
N SER A 189 -18.73 -7.48 29.29
CA SER A 189 -19.48 -8.67 28.88
C SER A 189 -18.80 -9.94 29.39
N LYS A 190 -19.58 -10.77 30.09
CA LYS A 190 -19.15 -12.06 30.66
C LYS A 190 -18.78 -13.09 29.57
N SER A 191 -19.20 -12.89 28.32
CA SER A 191 -18.90 -13.82 27.22
C SER A 191 -17.68 -13.39 26.38
N LYS A 192 -16.75 -14.32 26.16
CA LYS A 192 -15.54 -14.14 25.32
C LYS A 192 -15.89 -13.79 23.87
N TYR A 193 -17.01 -14.35 23.36
CA TYR A 193 -17.53 -14.12 22.00
C TYR A 193 -18.07 -12.69 21.83
N LEU A 194 -18.89 -12.21 22.78
CA LEU A 194 -19.45 -10.87 22.70
C LEU A 194 -18.34 -9.79 22.73
N ARG A 195 -17.25 -10.04 23.45
CA ARG A 195 -16.05 -9.17 23.46
C ARG A 195 -15.35 -9.12 22.11
N HIS A 196 -15.27 -10.24 21.38
CA HIS A 196 -14.75 -10.25 20.02
C HIS A 196 -15.69 -9.50 19.06
N CYS A 197 -17.00 -9.74 19.12
CA CYS A 197 -17.97 -9.02 18.29
C CYS A 197 -17.95 -7.50 18.54
N VAL A 198 -17.90 -7.04 19.78
CA VAL A 198 -17.82 -5.60 20.12
C VAL A 198 -16.50 -4.99 19.62
N LYS A 199 -15.39 -5.72 19.68
CA LYS A 199 -14.11 -5.28 19.10
C LYS A 199 -14.19 -5.13 17.58
N TRP A 200 -14.83 -6.08 16.89
CA TRP A 200 -15.10 -6.00 15.46
C TRP A 200 -16.06 -4.85 15.12
N LEU A 201 -17.14 -4.66 15.89
CA LEU A 201 -18.06 -3.52 15.74
C LEU A 201 -17.36 -2.16 15.94
N SER A 202 -16.39 -2.07 16.86
CA SER A 202 -15.57 -0.87 17.06
C SER A 202 -14.66 -0.55 15.86
N ILE A 203 -14.22 -1.56 15.09
CA ILE A 203 -13.51 -1.34 13.81
C ILE A 203 -14.46 -0.71 12.79
N PHE A 204 -15.72 -1.15 12.77
CA PHE A 204 -16.72 -0.59 11.86
C PHE A 204 -17.13 0.84 12.19
N ASN A 205 -16.85 1.34 13.40
CA ASN A 205 -17.12 2.73 13.75
C ASN A 205 -16.37 3.74 12.85
N ILE A 206 -15.25 3.32 12.23
CA ILE A 206 -14.52 4.16 11.27
C ILE A 206 -15.39 4.45 10.02
N PHE A 207 -16.28 3.53 9.62
CA PHE A 207 -17.18 3.74 8.48
C PHE A 207 -18.29 4.76 8.74
N ASN A 208 -18.51 5.17 10.00
CA ASN A 208 -19.41 6.28 10.29
C ASN A 208 -18.82 7.64 9.84
N ASN A 209 -17.52 7.71 9.61
CA ASN A 209 -16.88 8.91 9.05
C ASN A 209 -17.00 8.88 7.52
N ILE A 210 -17.90 9.68 6.97
CA ILE A 210 -18.15 9.78 5.53
C ILE A 210 -16.87 10.13 4.75
N SER A 211 -15.97 10.96 5.30
CA SER A 211 -14.70 11.30 4.65
C SER A 211 -13.81 10.08 4.49
N PHE A 212 -13.82 9.16 5.46
CA PHE A 212 -13.06 7.92 5.36
C PHE A 212 -13.67 6.96 4.33
N VAL A 213 -15.00 6.86 4.28
CA VAL A 213 -15.70 6.03 3.29
C VAL A 213 -15.44 6.54 1.87
N LEU A 214 -15.53 7.84 1.64
CA LEU A 214 -15.20 8.46 0.35
C LEU A 214 -13.72 8.24 -0.02
N PHE A 215 -12.82 8.31 0.97
CA PHE A 215 -11.40 8.01 0.74
C PHE A 215 -11.18 6.54 0.36
N LEU A 216 -11.86 5.59 1.01
CA LEU A 216 -11.83 4.17 0.63
C LEU A 216 -12.37 3.93 -0.78
N LEU A 217 -13.49 4.58 -1.14
CA LEU A 217 -14.07 4.46 -2.48
C LEU A 217 -13.10 5.00 -3.53
N SER A 218 -12.48 6.15 -3.28
CA SER A 218 -11.44 6.70 -4.15
C SER A 218 -10.27 5.72 -4.27
N THR A 219 -9.91 5.04 -3.18
CA THR A 219 -8.84 4.03 -3.16
C THR A 219 -9.12 2.88 -4.11
N VAL A 220 -10.35 2.36 -4.14
CA VAL A 220 -10.73 1.34 -5.12
C VAL A 220 -10.60 1.88 -6.55
N ALA A 221 -11.12 3.08 -6.81
CA ALA A 221 -11.19 3.66 -8.15
C ALA A 221 -9.80 3.90 -8.79
N TRP A 222 -8.85 4.49 -8.05
CA TRP A 222 -7.53 4.76 -8.62
C TRP A 222 -6.66 3.51 -8.77
N ASN A 223 -6.83 2.50 -7.90
CA ASN A 223 -6.15 1.22 -8.06
C ASN A 223 -6.72 0.41 -9.23
N LEU A 224 -8.03 0.51 -9.47
CA LEU A 224 -8.66 -0.03 -10.67
C LEU A 224 -8.02 0.57 -11.92
N SER A 225 -7.92 1.90 -12.01
CA SER A 225 -7.25 2.58 -13.13
C SER A 225 -5.76 2.20 -13.27
N GLN A 226 -4.99 2.17 -12.17
CA GLN A 226 -3.57 1.85 -12.21
C GLN A 226 -3.31 0.42 -12.71
N SER A 227 -4.11 -0.55 -12.26
CA SER A 227 -3.96 -1.96 -12.64
C SER A 227 -4.11 -2.17 -14.15
N VAL A 228 -5.01 -1.41 -14.79
CA VAL A 228 -5.23 -1.44 -16.25
C VAL A 228 -3.99 -0.94 -16.98
N VAL A 229 -3.42 0.20 -16.58
CA VAL A 229 -2.21 0.73 -17.22
C VAL A 229 -1.03 -0.24 -17.08
N LEU A 230 -0.83 -0.81 -15.88
CA LEU A 230 0.30 -1.71 -15.63
C LEU A 230 0.24 -3.01 -16.46
N ILE A 231 -0.96 -3.55 -16.72
CA ILE A 231 -1.12 -4.83 -17.41
C ILE A 231 -1.31 -4.63 -18.92
N HIS A 232 -2.15 -3.68 -19.32
CA HIS A 232 -2.54 -3.52 -20.72
C HIS A 232 -1.60 -2.63 -21.52
N LEU A 233 -0.83 -1.72 -20.91
CA LEU A 233 0.10 -0.88 -21.67
C LEU A 233 1.23 -1.69 -22.36
N PRO A 234 1.92 -2.63 -21.70
CA PRO A 234 2.86 -3.54 -22.37
C PRO A 234 2.22 -4.33 -23.51
N HIS A 235 1.00 -4.81 -23.29
CA HIS A 235 0.26 -5.58 -24.28
C HIS A 235 -0.11 -4.72 -25.49
N PHE A 236 -0.57 -3.50 -25.27
CA PHE A 236 -0.88 -2.52 -26.32
C PHE A 236 0.34 -2.23 -27.20
N ILE A 237 1.50 -1.96 -26.61
CA ILE A 237 2.76 -1.73 -27.33
C ILE A 237 3.12 -2.96 -28.18
N LYS A 238 2.90 -4.16 -27.65
CA LYS A 238 3.16 -5.41 -28.34
C LYS A 238 2.22 -5.65 -29.52
N VAL A 239 0.92 -5.39 -29.35
CA VAL A 239 -0.10 -5.55 -30.42
C VAL A 239 0.11 -4.56 -31.55
N ASN A 240 0.50 -3.32 -31.24
CA ASN A 240 0.85 -2.31 -32.25
C ASN A 240 2.22 -2.53 -32.91
N LYS A 241 2.93 -3.61 -32.55
CA LYS A 241 4.22 -4.01 -33.14
C LYS A 241 5.29 -2.92 -33.08
N PHE A 242 5.24 -2.05 -32.07
CA PHE A 242 6.28 -1.03 -31.87
C PHE A 242 7.63 -1.65 -31.51
N GLY A 243 7.65 -2.87 -30.97
CA GLY A 243 8.85 -3.64 -30.65
C GLY A 243 9.09 -3.78 -29.16
N ASP A 244 9.79 -4.84 -28.76
CA ASP A 244 9.95 -5.21 -27.36
C ASP A 244 10.73 -4.14 -26.56
N MET A 245 11.67 -3.44 -27.21
CA MET A 245 12.42 -2.33 -26.59
C MET A 245 11.48 -1.23 -26.05
N HIS A 246 10.39 -0.93 -26.77
CA HIS A 246 9.43 0.08 -26.35
C HIS A 246 8.66 -0.33 -25.10
N ILE A 247 8.43 -1.63 -24.88
CA ILE A 247 7.80 -2.14 -23.65
C ILE A 247 8.71 -1.87 -22.45
N TYR A 248 10.00 -2.23 -22.56
CA TYR A 248 10.96 -2.00 -21.49
C TYR A 248 11.12 -0.50 -21.16
N LEU A 249 11.21 0.35 -22.19
CA LEU A 249 11.35 1.80 -22.01
C LEU A 249 10.11 2.42 -21.36
N ALA A 250 8.90 2.03 -21.76
CA ALA A 250 7.67 2.52 -21.14
C ALA A 250 7.59 2.13 -19.66
N MET A 251 7.87 0.86 -19.33
CA MET A 251 7.80 0.37 -17.95
C MET A 251 8.89 0.98 -17.06
N CYS A 252 10.12 1.16 -17.57
CA CYS A 252 11.17 1.86 -16.84
C CYS A 252 10.79 3.32 -16.57
N THR A 253 10.21 3.99 -17.58
CA THR A 253 9.73 5.38 -17.46
C THR A 253 8.64 5.46 -16.38
N PHE A 254 7.68 4.54 -16.37
CA PHE A 254 6.66 4.45 -15.32
C PHE A 254 7.30 4.33 -13.93
N SER A 255 8.25 3.41 -13.72
CA SER A 255 8.86 3.17 -12.40
C SER A 255 9.69 4.36 -11.91
N ILE A 256 10.51 4.98 -12.77
CA ILE A 256 11.33 6.14 -12.41
C ILE A 256 10.43 7.33 -12.09
N CYS A 257 9.45 7.63 -12.94
CA CYS A 257 8.48 8.69 -12.69
C CYS A 257 7.69 8.43 -11.41
N ASN A 258 7.31 7.17 -11.12
CA ASN A 258 6.61 6.82 -9.88
C ASN A 258 7.47 7.06 -8.64
N ALA A 259 8.76 6.74 -8.69
CA ALA A 259 9.68 7.05 -7.59
C ALA A 259 9.79 8.57 -7.36
N LEU A 260 9.93 9.35 -8.44
CA LEU A 260 9.98 10.81 -8.38
C LEU A 260 8.67 11.41 -7.84
N GLY A 261 7.53 10.92 -8.30
CA GLY A 261 6.21 11.35 -7.84
C GLY A 261 5.99 11.08 -6.35
N ARG A 262 6.39 9.90 -5.86
CA ARG A 262 6.36 9.58 -4.42
C ARG A 262 7.27 10.50 -3.62
N LEU A 263 8.50 10.74 -4.09
CA LEU A 263 9.46 11.60 -3.39
C LEU A 263 8.97 13.04 -3.32
N LEU A 264 8.52 13.61 -4.45
CA LEU A 264 8.05 14.99 -4.50
C LEU A 264 6.78 15.17 -3.69
N SER A 265 5.81 14.25 -3.78
CA SER A 265 4.60 14.31 -2.96
C SER A 265 4.88 14.19 -1.46
N ALA A 266 5.87 13.38 -1.06
CA ALA A 266 6.30 13.28 0.34
C ALA A 266 6.90 14.59 0.87
N LEU A 267 7.70 15.28 0.04
CA LEU A 267 8.31 16.57 0.38
C LEU A 267 7.27 17.70 0.38
N THR A 268 6.37 17.75 -0.60
CA THR A 268 5.36 18.81 -0.73
C THR A 268 4.23 18.69 0.28
N ALA A 269 3.89 17.49 0.75
CA ALA A 269 2.94 17.27 1.85
C ALA A 269 3.56 17.44 3.26
N GLY A 270 4.82 17.90 3.33
CA GLY A 270 5.54 18.11 4.58
C GLY A 270 5.04 19.31 5.42
N LYS A 271 5.73 19.58 6.54
CA LYS A 271 5.37 20.67 7.45
C LYS A 271 5.43 22.04 6.72
N GLY A 272 4.29 22.74 6.65
CA GLY A 272 4.17 24.01 5.91
C GLY A 272 3.98 23.84 4.41
N GLY A 273 3.77 22.61 3.94
CA GLY A 273 3.48 22.28 2.56
C GLY A 273 2.00 22.32 2.20
N LEU A 274 1.67 21.74 1.05
CA LEU A 274 0.29 21.64 0.57
C LEU A 274 -0.47 20.54 1.31
N ASP A 275 -1.79 20.69 1.37
CA ASP A 275 -2.66 19.66 1.94
C ASP A 275 -2.54 18.33 1.17
N GLY A 276 -2.34 17.24 1.90
CA GLY A 276 -2.16 15.91 1.32
C GLY A 276 -3.39 15.44 0.55
N ILE A 277 -4.59 15.81 0.99
CA ILE A 277 -5.84 15.51 0.29
C ILE A 277 -5.89 16.21 -1.07
N LEU A 278 -5.48 17.49 -1.12
CA LEU A 278 -5.41 18.26 -2.36
C LEU A 278 -4.42 17.64 -3.35
N ILE A 279 -3.21 17.27 -2.90
CA ILE A 279 -2.23 16.60 -3.74
C ILE A 279 -2.78 15.27 -4.26
N HIS A 280 -3.44 14.49 -3.39
CA HIS A 280 -4.02 13.20 -3.74
C HIS A 280 -5.08 13.32 -4.84
N PHE A 281 -6.17 14.06 -4.60
CA PHE A 281 -7.26 14.18 -5.58
C PHE A 281 -6.85 14.98 -6.83
N GLY A 282 -5.97 15.97 -6.69
CA GLY A 282 -5.42 16.71 -7.83
C GLY A 282 -4.62 15.79 -8.77
N SER A 283 -3.80 14.90 -8.20
CA SER A 283 -3.06 13.90 -9.00
C SER A 283 -3.98 12.92 -9.72
N LEU A 284 -5.06 12.47 -9.05
CA LEU A 284 -6.06 11.60 -9.66
C LEU A 284 -6.75 12.25 -10.86
N GLY A 285 -7.16 13.52 -10.73
CA GLY A 285 -7.77 14.25 -11.84
C GLY A 285 -6.86 14.33 -13.07
N ILE A 286 -5.56 14.58 -12.86
CA ILE A 286 -4.58 14.65 -13.96
C ILE A 286 -4.40 13.28 -14.63
N ILE A 287 -4.28 12.21 -13.84
CA ILE A 287 -4.17 10.82 -14.36
C ILE A 287 -5.40 10.50 -15.23
N SER A 288 -6.60 10.85 -14.78
CA SER A 288 -7.85 10.59 -15.51
C SER A 288 -7.88 11.33 -16.85
N VAL A 289 -7.56 12.63 -16.89
CA VAL A 289 -7.55 13.42 -18.13
C VAL A 289 -6.53 12.87 -19.13
N VAL A 290 -5.33 12.53 -18.66
CA VAL A 290 -4.26 12.01 -19.51
C VAL A 290 -4.62 10.64 -20.07
N SER A 291 -5.26 9.79 -19.26
CA SER A 291 -5.71 8.46 -19.69
C SER A 291 -6.86 8.56 -20.70
N MET A 292 -7.80 9.50 -20.52
CA MET A 292 -8.90 9.74 -21.48
C MET A 292 -8.42 10.30 -22.82
N THR A 293 -7.35 11.09 -22.81
CA THR A 293 -6.78 11.67 -24.03
C THR A 293 -5.81 10.73 -24.74
N PHE A 294 -5.46 9.58 -24.15
CA PHE A 294 -4.54 8.60 -24.72
C PHE A 294 -4.83 8.20 -26.18
N PRO A 295 -6.09 7.95 -26.60
CA PRO A 295 -6.37 7.58 -27.98
C PRO A 295 -5.84 8.57 -29.01
N LEU A 296 -5.75 9.87 -28.68
CA LEU A 296 -5.31 10.93 -29.60
C LEU A 296 -3.83 10.84 -30.01
N TYR A 297 -3.01 10.17 -29.20
CA TYR A 297 -1.57 10.05 -29.43
C TYR A 297 -1.09 8.59 -29.34
N SER A 298 -2.03 7.65 -29.46
CA SER A 298 -1.79 6.21 -29.27
C SER A 298 -1.04 5.55 -30.43
N ASP A 299 -1.09 6.14 -31.63
CA ASP A 299 -0.47 5.62 -32.86
C ASP A 299 1.05 5.76 -32.90
N ILE A 300 1.63 6.61 -32.04
CA ILE A 300 3.06 6.89 -32.02
C ILE A 300 3.66 6.22 -30.77
N PRO A 301 4.82 5.53 -30.88
CA PRO A 301 5.45 4.90 -29.70
C PRO A 301 5.76 5.90 -28.57
N ALA A 302 6.08 7.15 -28.93
CA ALA A 302 6.29 8.24 -27.98
C ALA A 302 5.07 8.50 -27.07
N GLY A 303 3.86 8.26 -27.57
CA GLY A 303 2.63 8.38 -26.82
C GLY A 303 2.53 7.40 -25.66
N SER A 304 3.01 6.17 -25.85
CA SER A 304 3.06 5.17 -24.77
C SER A 304 4.02 5.56 -23.65
N TYR A 305 5.14 6.20 -24.00
CA TYR A 305 6.10 6.73 -23.01
C TYR A 305 5.53 7.91 -22.23
N PHE A 306 4.85 8.81 -22.93
CA PHE A 306 4.19 9.95 -22.31
C PHE A 306 3.13 9.48 -21.30
N LEU A 307 2.25 8.56 -21.71
CA LEU A 307 1.26 7.97 -20.82
C LEU A 307 1.94 7.31 -19.62
N ALA A 308 2.96 6.46 -19.84
CA ALA A 308 3.67 5.76 -18.78
C ALA A 308 4.34 6.72 -17.77
N GLY A 309 4.99 7.79 -18.26
CA GLY A 309 5.68 8.76 -17.41
C GLY A 309 4.71 9.60 -16.57
N VAL A 310 3.65 10.12 -17.19
CA VAL A 310 2.67 10.96 -16.49
C VAL A 310 1.85 10.13 -15.51
N THR A 311 1.36 8.96 -15.92
CA THR A 311 0.66 8.05 -15.00
C THR A 311 1.58 7.58 -13.88
N GLY A 312 2.83 7.21 -14.17
CA GLY A 312 3.83 6.86 -13.16
C GLY A 312 4.02 7.98 -12.14
N PHE A 313 4.29 9.20 -12.61
CA PHE A 313 4.52 10.37 -11.75
C PHE A 313 3.33 10.68 -10.86
N TYR A 314 2.14 10.85 -11.43
CA TYR A 314 0.98 11.27 -10.66
C TYR A 314 0.41 10.12 -9.81
N THR A 315 0.57 8.85 -10.19
CA THR A 315 0.21 7.72 -9.29
C THR A 315 1.17 7.62 -8.10
N GLY A 316 2.34 8.26 -8.14
CA GLY A 316 3.26 8.32 -7.02
C GLY A 316 2.66 9.00 -5.79
N ALA A 317 1.89 10.08 -5.98
CA ALA A 317 1.26 10.81 -4.88
C ALA A 317 0.20 9.99 -4.12
N PRO A 318 -0.79 9.36 -4.77
CA PRO A 318 -1.74 8.47 -4.11
C PRO A 318 -1.07 7.33 -3.36
N ASN A 319 -0.04 6.72 -3.96
CA ASN A 319 0.73 5.67 -3.31
C ASN A 319 1.46 6.15 -2.04
N ALA A 320 2.09 7.33 -2.08
CA ALA A 320 2.85 7.85 -0.95
C ALA A 320 1.98 8.42 0.18
N LEU A 321 0.84 9.01 -0.16
CA LEU A 321 -0.01 9.72 0.80
C LEU A 321 -1.15 8.85 1.36
N MET A 322 -1.37 7.64 0.85
CA MET A 322 -2.47 6.79 1.26
C MET A 322 -2.53 6.55 2.77
N THR A 323 -1.44 6.04 3.35
CA THR A 323 -1.35 5.78 4.79
C THR A 323 -1.40 7.08 5.62
N PRO A 324 -0.64 8.14 5.31
CA PRO A 324 -0.77 9.44 5.99
C PRO A 324 -2.19 10.00 6.02
N ILE A 325 -2.87 10.07 4.87
CA ILE A 325 -4.24 10.60 4.77
C ILE A 325 -5.21 9.72 5.58
N ALA A 326 -5.07 8.39 5.50
CA ALA A 326 -5.88 7.48 6.30
C ALA A 326 -5.74 7.73 7.81
N VAL A 327 -4.53 8.09 8.26
CA VAL A 327 -4.25 8.44 9.66
C VAL A 327 -4.78 9.80 10.04
N ASP A 328 -4.70 10.78 9.14
CA ASP A 328 -5.22 12.13 9.40
C ASP A 328 -6.76 12.12 9.51
N ILE A 329 -7.44 11.27 8.73
CA ILE A 329 -8.91 11.11 8.78
C ILE A 329 -9.36 10.23 9.97
N ALA A 330 -8.71 9.07 10.18
CA ALA A 330 -9.15 8.09 11.18
C ALA A 330 -8.55 8.30 12.58
N GLY A 331 -7.44 9.05 12.68
CA GLY A 331 -6.67 9.23 13.90
C GLY A 331 -5.60 8.16 14.12
N ILE A 332 -4.56 8.52 14.89
CA ILE A 332 -3.40 7.65 15.15
C ILE A 332 -3.77 6.37 15.92
N GLU A 333 -4.80 6.40 16.76
CA GLU A 333 -5.29 5.22 17.50
C GLU A 333 -5.80 4.12 16.56
N HIS A 334 -6.24 4.51 15.36
CA HIS A 334 -6.76 3.61 14.33
C HIS A 334 -5.79 3.40 13.16
N LEU A 335 -4.53 3.84 13.27
CA LEU A 335 -3.50 3.74 12.22
C LEU A 335 -3.43 2.36 11.56
N ALA A 336 -3.41 1.29 12.36
CA ALA A 336 -3.33 -0.08 11.85
C ALA A 336 -4.57 -0.48 11.06
N THR A 337 -5.75 -0.19 11.61
CA THR A 337 -7.04 -0.54 11.03
C THR A 337 -7.30 0.27 9.76
N SER A 338 -7.06 1.58 9.78
CA SER A 338 -7.29 2.45 8.63
C SER A 338 -6.37 2.10 7.47
N SER A 339 -5.07 1.88 7.75
CA SER A 339 -4.10 1.43 6.73
C SER A 339 -4.51 0.09 6.12
N GLY A 340 -4.86 -0.89 6.96
CA GLY A 340 -5.28 -2.21 6.49
C GLY A 340 -6.52 -2.15 5.58
N LEU A 341 -7.52 -1.33 5.93
CA LEU A 341 -8.70 -1.12 5.10
C LEU A 341 -8.38 -0.45 3.76
N CYS A 342 -7.46 0.53 3.73
CA CYS A 342 -7.02 1.15 2.48
C CYS A 342 -6.28 0.16 1.56
N TYR A 343 -5.36 -0.65 2.09
CA TYR A 343 -4.69 -1.69 1.28
C TYR A 343 -5.66 -2.78 0.83
N PHE A 344 -6.64 -3.15 1.66
CA PHE A 344 -7.71 -4.07 1.26
C PHE A 344 -8.55 -3.51 0.11
N ALA A 345 -8.99 -2.24 0.22
CA ALA A 345 -9.69 -1.54 -0.86
C ALA A 345 -8.84 -1.45 -2.14
N SER A 346 -7.54 -1.22 -2.01
CA SER A 346 -6.60 -1.23 -3.14
C SER A 346 -6.58 -2.59 -3.84
N GLY A 347 -6.57 -3.69 -3.07
CA GLY A 347 -6.62 -5.05 -3.58
C GLY A 347 -7.88 -5.34 -4.41
N ILE A 348 -9.04 -4.82 -3.99
CA ILE A 348 -10.29 -4.94 -4.77
C ILE A 348 -10.14 -4.25 -6.14
N GLY A 349 -9.57 -3.04 -6.16
CA GLY A 349 -9.32 -2.31 -7.41
C GLY A 349 -8.40 -3.08 -8.36
N TYR A 350 -7.28 -3.61 -7.86
CA TYR A 350 -6.33 -4.41 -8.64
C TYR A 350 -6.91 -5.72 -9.17
N LEU A 351 -7.87 -6.32 -8.46
CA LEU A 351 -8.52 -7.57 -8.86
C LEU A 351 -9.53 -7.34 -9.99
N ILE A 352 -10.32 -6.27 -9.89
CA ILE A 352 -11.42 -5.99 -10.82
C ILE A 352 -10.93 -5.30 -12.11
N GLY A 353 -9.93 -4.43 -12.01
CA GLY A 353 -9.53 -3.56 -13.12
C GLY A 353 -9.10 -4.29 -14.40
N PRO A 354 -8.15 -5.23 -14.35
CA PRO A 354 -7.64 -5.85 -15.57
C PRO A 354 -8.68 -6.68 -16.33
N PRO A 355 -9.51 -7.53 -15.67
CA PRO A 355 -10.63 -8.20 -16.34
C PRO A 355 -11.66 -7.23 -16.92
N LEU A 356 -12.03 -6.17 -16.19
CA LEU A 356 -13.02 -5.21 -16.65
C LEU A 356 -12.57 -4.45 -17.90
N ALA A 357 -11.28 -4.12 -18.00
CA ALA A 357 -10.72 -3.48 -19.19
C ALA A 357 -10.47 -4.45 -20.36
N GLY A 358 -10.49 -5.76 -20.11
CA GLY A 358 -10.32 -6.80 -21.14
C GLY A 358 -11.62 -7.28 -21.76
N LEU A 359 -12.77 -7.01 -21.12
CA LEU A 359 -14.12 -7.14 -21.68
C LEU A 359 -14.41 -5.98 -22.62
#